data_AF-A0A1Y4CLL3-F1
#
_entry.id   AF-A0A1Y4CLL3-F1
#
_cell.length_a   1.000
_cell.length_b   1.000
_cell.length_c   1.000
_cell.angle_alpha   90.00
_cell.angle_beta   90.00
_cell.angle_gamma   90.00
#
_symmetry.space_group_name_H-M   'P 1'
#
loop_
_entity.id
_entity.type
_entity.pdbx_description
1 polymer ?
#
loop_
_entity_poly.entity_id
_entity_poly.type
_entity_poly.pdbx_seq_one_letter_code
_entity_poly.pdbx_strand_id
1 'polypeptide(L)'
;MDHDFYEWASDAPLRAPDGFSEAATAAGVAASVAERNEILAYALQTFGRGHAQLLGRILSGYEKAKRLQIRGMIAYAVVAALALAVVLALPLSMDAELRVIVWLSFAGLLFIPFIPLWILLCNHVLAPDWDTYATWYRRRDRKGLGFEDLYRAMGMTRS
;
A
#
# COMPACT_ATOMS: atom_id res chain seq x y z
N MET A 1 -20.76 -16.33 15.16
CA MET A 1 -19.70 -16.46 14.14
C MET A 1 -19.25 -15.06 13.68
N ASP A 2 -18.82 -14.21 14.61
CA ASP A 2 -18.21 -12.89 14.33
C ASP A 2 -16.75 -12.83 14.82
N HIS A 3 -16.32 -13.83 15.61
CA HIS A 3 -14.94 -13.96 16.05
C HIS A 3 -14.00 -14.39 14.90
N ASP A 4 -14.50 -15.17 13.94
CA ASP A 4 -13.64 -15.76 12.90
C ASP A 4 -13.00 -14.74 11.96
N PHE A 5 -13.59 -13.55 11.77
CA PHE A 5 -13.05 -12.51 10.86
C PHE A 5 -11.98 -11.63 11.53
N TYR A 6 -12.16 -11.28 12.81
CA TYR A 6 -11.16 -10.52 13.56
C TYR A 6 -9.97 -11.41 13.97
N GLU A 7 -10.24 -12.68 14.27
CA GLU A 7 -9.21 -13.71 14.45
C GLU A 7 -8.49 -13.99 13.10
N TRP A 8 -9.18 -13.86 11.96
CA TRP A 8 -8.59 -13.91 10.61
C TRP A 8 -7.56 -12.82 10.31
N ALA A 9 -7.77 -11.63 10.90
CA ALA A 9 -6.93 -10.45 10.76
C ALA A 9 -5.72 -10.52 11.70
N SER A 10 -5.86 -11.16 12.87
CA SER A 10 -4.74 -11.43 13.79
C SER A 10 -3.89 -12.64 13.35
N ASP A 11 -4.50 -13.67 12.74
CA ASP A 11 -3.82 -14.86 12.18
C ASP A 11 -3.38 -14.67 10.74
N ALA A 12 -3.60 -13.49 10.16
CA ALA A 12 -2.70 -13.04 9.12
C ALA A 12 -1.31 -13.06 9.74
N PRO A 13 -0.36 -13.88 9.25
CA PRO A 13 0.99 -13.51 9.53
C PRO A 13 1.05 -12.05 9.08
N LEU A 14 1.40 -11.15 9.99
CA LEU A 14 2.22 -10.00 9.68
C LEU A 14 3.53 -10.57 9.12
N ARG A 15 3.45 -11.35 8.03
CA ARG A 15 4.47 -11.39 7.02
C ARG A 15 4.45 -9.95 6.58
N ALA A 16 5.31 -9.17 7.22
CA ALA A 16 5.99 -8.06 6.58
C ALA A 16 6.06 -8.48 5.12
N PRO A 17 5.36 -7.78 4.21
CA PRO A 17 5.07 -8.24 2.86
C PRO A 17 6.26 -9.08 2.41
N ASP A 18 6.09 -10.35 2.04
CA ASP A 18 7.24 -11.25 1.81
C ASP A 18 8.30 -10.61 0.86
N GLY A 19 7.91 -9.56 0.13
CA GLY A 19 8.79 -8.59 -0.52
C GLY A 19 9.32 -7.38 0.28
N PHE A 20 9.49 -7.36 1.61
CA PHE A 20 10.10 -6.21 2.32
C PHE A 20 11.62 -6.20 2.16
N SER A 21 12.22 -7.38 2.10
CA SER A 21 13.61 -7.57 1.68
C SER A 21 13.79 -7.32 0.18
N GLU A 22 12.74 -7.51 -0.62
CA GLU A 22 12.78 -7.27 -2.07
C GLU A 22 12.38 -5.84 -2.45
N ALA A 23 11.54 -5.14 -1.67
CA ALA A 23 10.96 -3.82 -1.97
C ALA A 23 11.99 -2.69 -1.97
N ALA A 24 13.16 -2.90 -1.36
CA ALA A 24 14.30 -2.00 -1.49
C ALA A 24 15.07 -2.21 -2.81
N THR A 25 14.76 -3.25 -3.58
CA THR A 25 15.36 -3.54 -4.88
C THR A 25 14.37 -3.28 -6.02
N ALA A 26 14.88 -2.86 -7.19
CA ALA A 26 14.05 -2.65 -8.37
C ALA A 26 13.24 -3.91 -8.78
N ALA A 27 13.78 -5.10 -8.49
CA ALA A 27 13.13 -6.39 -8.74
C ALA A 27 11.90 -6.59 -7.85
N GLY A 28 11.98 -6.29 -6.55
CA GLY A 28 10.82 -6.42 -5.66
C GLY A 28 9.76 -5.36 -5.90
N VAL A 29 10.15 -4.15 -6.34
CA VAL A 29 9.18 -3.15 -6.80
C VAL A 29 8.44 -3.67 -8.05
N ALA A 30 9.16 -4.24 -9.02
CA ALA A 30 8.56 -4.81 -10.22
C ALA A 30 7.64 -6.01 -9.90
N ALA A 31 8.07 -6.91 -9.02
CA ALA A 31 7.27 -8.06 -8.58
C ALA A 31 5.99 -7.61 -7.85
N SER A 32 6.06 -6.60 -6.98
CA SER A 32 4.89 -6.08 -6.28
C SER A 32 3.89 -5.42 -7.24
N VAL A 33 4.39 -4.70 -8.25
CA VAL A 33 3.53 -4.12 -9.29
C VAL A 33 2.88 -5.22 -10.13
N ALA A 34 3.63 -6.26 -10.49
CA ALA A 34 3.10 -7.41 -11.23
C ALA A 34 2.00 -8.13 -10.45
N GLU A 35 2.22 -8.44 -9.17
CA GLU A 35 1.22 -9.06 -8.28
C GLU A 35 -0.05 -8.21 -8.20
N ARG A 36 0.07 -6.89 -7.99
CA ARG A 36 -1.09 -5.99 -7.93
C ARG A 36 -1.88 -5.95 -9.23
N ASN A 37 -1.18 -5.96 -10.37
CA ASN A 37 -1.81 -5.98 -11.68
C ASN A 37 -2.54 -7.30 -11.93
N GLU A 38 -1.98 -8.43 -11.50
CA GLU A 38 -2.63 -9.75 -11.57
C GLU A 38 -3.91 -9.78 -10.73
N ILE A 39 -3.83 -9.32 -9.48
CA ILE A 39 -4.97 -9.24 -8.55
C ILE A 39 -6.10 -8.38 -9.14
N LEU A 40 -5.74 -7.24 -9.75
CA LEU A 40 -6.70 -6.35 -10.40
C LEU A 40 -7.31 -6.98 -11.67
N ALA A 41 -6.50 -7.63 -12.49
CA ALA A 41 -6.96 -8.32 -13.70
C ALA A 41 -7.97 -9.41 -13.36
N TYR A 42 -7.72 -10.18 -12.30
CA TYR A 42 -8.69 -11.16 -11.81
C TYR A 42 -10.01 -10.50 -11.36
N ALA A 43 -9.95 -9.35 -10.69
CA ALA A 43 -11.16 -8.65 -10.25
C ALA A 43 -12.04 -8.28 -11.47
N LEU A 44 -11.41 -7.70 -12.49
CA LEU A 44 -12.07 -7.28 -13.73
C LEU A 44 -12.70 -8.48 -14.46
N GLN A 45 -11.96 -9.59 -14.58
CA GLN A 45 -12.43 -10.79 -15.26
C GLN A 45 -13.57 -11.49 -14.50
N THR A 46 -13.45 -11.60 -13.18
CA THR A 46 -14.33 -12.42 -12.34
C THR A 46 -15.61 -11.67 -11.97
N PHE A 47 -15.50 -10.41 -11.58
CA PHE A 47 -16.64 -9.63 -11.08
C PHE A 47 -17.33 -8.79 -12.15
N GLY A 48 -16.73 -8.67 -13.33
CA GLY A 48 -17.31 -7.95 -14.47
C GLY A 48 -18.63 -8.54 -14.97
N ARG A 49 -18.93 -9.80 -14.66
CA ARG A 49 -20.18 -10.49 -15.03
C ARG A 49 -21.02 -10.79 -13.80
N GLY A 50 -21.82 -9.82 -13.35
CA GLY A 50 -22.84 -10.02 -12.31
C GLY A 50 -22.50 -9.51 -10.90
N HIS A 51 -21.32 -8.92 -10.70
CA HIS A 51 -20.90 -8.36 -9.41
C HIS A 51 -20.45 -6.89 -9.54
N ALA A 52 -21.19 -6.09 -10.32
CA ALA A 52 -20.82 -4.70 -10.64
C ALA A 52 -20.63 -3.81 -9.38
N GLN A 53 -21.45 -3.99 -8.34
CA GLN A 53 -21.33 -3.24 -7.09
C GLN A 53 -20.02 -3.57 -6.35
N LEU A 54 -19.71 -4.86 -6.23
CA LEU A 54 -18.47 -5.35 -5.64
C LEU A 54 -17.25 -4.88 -6.45
N LEU A 55 -17.30 -5.00 -7.77
CA LEU A 55 -16.24 -4.54 -8.66
C LEU A 55 -16.00 -3.03 -8.52
N GLY A 56 -17.06 -2.23 -8.51
CA GLY A 56 -16.96 -0.77 -8.35
C GLY A 56 -16.28 -0.37 -7.05
N ARG A 57 -16.57 -1.10 -5.96
CA ARG A 57 -15.94 -0.85 -4.66
C ARG A 57 -14.46 -1.23 -4.63
N ILE A 58 -14.09 -2.37 -5.22
CA ILE A 58 -12.69 -2.80 -5.36
C ILE A 58 -11.90 -1.76 -6.17
N LEU A 59 -12.44 -1.32 -7.31
CA LEU A 59 -11.80 -0.32 -8.18
C LEU A 59 -11.65 1.04 -7.47
N SER A 60 -12.70 1.49 -6.78
CA SER A 60 -12.65 2.73 -6.00
C SER A 60 -11.59 2.66 -4.89
N GLY A 61 -11.52 1.54 -4.17
CA GLY A 61 -10.48 1.29 -3.17
C GLY A 61 -9.08 1.33 -3.78
N TYR A 62 -8.88 0.66 -4.92
CA TYR A 62 -7.59 0.64 -5.64
C TYR A 62 -7.15 2.05 -6.07
N GLU A 63 -8.04 2.80 -6.72
CA GLU A 63 -7.76 4.16 -7.17
C GLU A 63 -7.46 5.10 -5.99
N LYS A 64 -8.22 4.97 -4.90
CA LYS A 64 -8.00 5.75 -3.68
C LYS A 64 -6.63 5.45 -3.08
N ALA A 65 -6.27 4.16 -2.94
CA ALA A 65 -4.97 3.73 -2.42
C ALA A 65 -3.83 4.26 -3.30
N LYS A 66 -3.94 4.12 -4.63
CA LYS A 66 -2.95 4.63 -5.59
C LYS A 66 -2.78 6.15 -5.47
N ARG A 67 -3.88 6.89 -5.41
CA ARG A 67 -3.86 8.36 -5.30
C ARG A 67 -3.22 8.82 -4.00
N LEU A 68 -3.53 8.16 -2.88
CA LEU A 68 -2.95 8.47 -1.57
C LEU A 68 -1.45 8.15 -1.52
N GLN A 69 -1.04 7.02 -2.08
CA GLN A 69 0.37 6.64 -2.19
C GLN A 69 1.14 7.72 -2.97
N ILE A 70 0.67 8.14 -4.15
CA ILE A 70 1.30 9.20 -4.95
C ILE A 70 1.34 10.53 -4.17
N ARG A 71 0.25 10.93 -3.53
CA ARG A 71 0.18 12.19 -2.77
C ARG A 71 1.18 12.23 -1.61
N GLY A 72 1.35 11.13 -0.88
CA GLY A 72 2.34 11.07 0.20
C GLY A 72 3.77 11.15 -0.30
N MET A 73 4.06 10.54 -1.46
CA MET A 73 5.39 10.63 -2.08
C MET A 73 5.71 12.06 -2.52
N ILE A 74 4.73 12.77 -3.09
CA ILE A 74 4.87 14.19 -3.43
C ILE A 74 5.07 15.02 -2.16
N ALA A 75 4.26 14.80 -1.12
CA ALA A 75 4.39 15.52 0.14
C ALA A 75 5.76 15.31 0.79
N TYR A 76 6.27 14.07 0.79
CA TYR A 76 7.62 13.75 1.27
C TYR A 76 8.68 14.53 0.50
N ALA A 77 8.63 14.52 -0.84
CA ALA A 77 9.58 15.22 -1.68
C ALA A 77 9.58 16.74 -1.43
N VAL A 78 8.40 17.33 -1.23
CA VAL A 78 8.27 18.76 -0.88
C VAL A 78 8.87 19.07 0.49
N VAL A 79 8.55 18.27 1.51
CA VAL A 79 9.12 18.43 2.87
C VAL A 79 10.63 18.28 2.84
N ALA A 80 11.13 17.30 2.09
CA ALA A 80 12.55 17.08 1.88
C ALA A 80 13.23 18.32 1.26
N ALA A 81 12.70 18.82 0.15
CA ALA A 81 13.26 20.01 -0.51
C ALA A 81 13.24 21.25 0.38
N LEU A 82 12.17 21.46 1.16
CA LEU A 82 12.07 22.57 2.11
C LEU A 82 13.12 22.45 3.23
N ALA A 83 13.29 21.26 3.80
CA ALA A 83 14.29 21.02 4.83
C ALA A 83 15.72 21.22 4.29
N LEU A 84 16.00 20.85 3.03
CA LEU A 84 17.27 21.15 2.38
C LEU A 84 17.51 22.67 2.28
N ALA A 85 16.51 23.43 1.84
CA ALA A 85 16.62 24.89 1.74
C ALA A 85 16.94 25.54 3.09
N VAL A 86 16.32 25.07 4.18
CA VAL A 86 16.62 25.53 5.55
C VAL A 86 18.06 25.22 5.95
N VAL A 87 18.55 24.01 5.68
CA VAL A 87 19.93 23.60 6.00
C VAL A 87 20.97 24.41 5.23
N LEU A 88 20.67 24.78 3.98
CA LEU A 88 21.53 25.65 3.20
C LEU A 88 21.53 27.10 3.72
N ALA A 89 20.41 27.57 4.27
CA ALA A 89 20.30 28.92 4.83
C ALA A 89 20.96 29.07 6.23
N LEU A 90 21.19 27.98 6.95
CA LEU A 90 21.83 27.99 8.28
C LEU A 90 23.33 28.27 8.17
N PRO A 91 23.92 29.13 9.02
CA PRO A 91 25.36 29.42 9.01
C PRO A 91 26.15 28.32 9.75
N LEU A 92 26.13 27.09 9.23
CA LEU A 92 26.96 25.99 9.73
C LEU A 92 28.41 26.18 9.26
N SER A 93 29.38 25.53 9.90
CA SER A 93 30.81 25.59 9.51
C SER A 93 31.18 24.63 8.37
N MET A 94 30.24 23.80 7.89
CA MET A 94 30.45 22.86 6.80
C MET A 94 30.40 23.54 5.43
N ASP A 95 31.18 22.99 4.49
CA ASP A 95 31.06 23.31 3.07
C ASP A 95 29.66 22.97 2.51
N ALA A 96 29.20 23.75 1.53
CA ALA A 96 27.84 23.61 0.99
C ALA A 96 27.60 22.26 0.30
N GLU A 97 28.58 21.72 -0.42
CA GLU A 97 28.44 20.42 -1.10
C GLU A 97 28.32 19.29 -0.08
N LEU A 98 29.15 19.35 0.97
CA LEU A 98 29.11 18.36 2.05
C LEU A 98 27.77 18.38 2.80
N ARG A 99 27.17 19.57 3.00
CA ARG A 99 25.82 19.67 3.59
C ARG A 99 24.78 19.00 2.73
N VAL A 100 24.79 19.23 1.41
CA VAL A 100 23.84 18.60 0.49
C VAL A 100 23.97 17.09 0.54
N ILE A 101 25.20 16.55 0.51
CA ILE A 101 25.45 15.10 0.54
C ILE A 101 24.96 14.47 1.85
N VAL A 102 25.31 15.07 2.99
CA VAL A 102 24.86 14.59 4.31
C VAL A 102 23.33 14.65 4.40
N TRP A 103 22.74 15.73 3.92
CA TRP A 103 21.30 15.91 3.93
C TRP A 103 20.57 14.89 3.04
N LEU A 104 21.05 14.69 1.81
CA LEU A 104 20.53 13.65 0.90
C LEU A 104 20.65 12.26 1.50
N SER A 105 21.73 11.99 2.24
CA SER A 105 21.93 10.70 2.93
C SER A 105 20.87 10.50 4.03
N PHE A 106 20.63 11.52 4.87
CA PHE A 106 19.56 11.46 5.87
C PHE A 106 18.17 11.35 5.25
N ALA A 107 17.88 12.14 4.21
CA ALA A 107 16.61 12.09 3.50
C ALA A 107 16.39 10.75 2.79
N GLY A 108 17.43 10.13 2.24
CA GLY A 108 17.37 8.78 1.68
C GLY A 108 17.11 7.74 2.76
N LEU A 109 17.81 7.82 3.89
CA LEU A 109 17.65 6.90 5.01
C LEU A 109 16.26 6.98 5.65
N LEU A 110 15.70 8.18 5.81
CA LEU A 110 14.34 8.38 6.33
C LEU A 110 13.25 7.93 5.36
N PHE A 111 13.55 7.87 4.07
CA PHE A 111 12.62 7.40 3.07
C PHE A 111 12.35 5.89 3.17
N ILE A 112 13.39 5.12 3.55
CA ILE A 112 13.31 3.67 3.72
C ILE A 112 12.19 3.25 4.70
N PRO A 113 12.07 3.80 5.92
CA PRO A 113 10.95 3.52 6.81
C PRO A 113 9.66 4.26 6.45
N PHE A 114 9.74 5.44 5.80
CA PHE A 114 8.56 6.20 5.40
C PHE A 114 7.69 5.46 4.39
N ILE A 115 8.29 4.89 3.33
CA ILE A 115 7.56 4.18 2.27
C ILE A 115 6.64 3.08 2.84
N PRO A 116 7.13 2.11 3.63
CA PRO A 116 6.28 1.04 4.11
C PRO A 116 5.23 1.51 5.11
N LEU A 117 5.57 2.44 6.01
CA LEU A 117 4.60 3.02 6.95
C LEU A 117 3.47 3.73 6.21
N TRP A 118 3.81 4.50 5.17
CA TRP A 118 2.84 5.21 4.36
C TRP A 118 1.96 4.26 3.55
N ILE A 119 2.55 3.20 2.97
CA ILE A 119 1.78 2.18 2.24
C ILE A 119 0.81 1.45 3.18
N LEU A 120 1.26 1.05 4.38
CA LEU A 120 0.42 0.42 5.39
C LEU A 120 -0.74 1.35 5.79
N LEU A 121 -0.46 2.62 6.06
CA LEU A 121 -1.49 3.59 6.40
C LEU A 121 -2.50 3.78 5.25
N CYS A 122 -2.01 3.89 4.01
CA CYS A 122 -2.86 4.02 2.83
C CYS A 122 -3.78 2.80 2.66
N ASN A 123 -3.25 1.60 2.81
CA ASN A 123 -3.97 0.37 2.52
C ASN A 123 -4.88 -0.06 3.68
N HIS A 124 -4.44 0.03 4.93
CA HIS A 124 -5.22 -0.49 6.07
C HIS A 124 -6.16 0.55 6.68
N VAL A 125 -5.79 1.83 6.66
CA VAL A 125 -6.57 2.89 7.34
C VAL A 125 -7.37 3.71 6.33
N LEU A 126 -6.73 4.15 5.24
CA LEU A 126 -7.33 5.16 4.36
C LEU A 126 -8.10 4.55 3.17
N ALA A 127 -7.73 3.35 2.70
CA ALA A 127 -8.37 2.65 1.60
C ALA A 127 -8.48 1.12 1.86
N PRO A 128 -9.21 0.71 2.93
CA PRO A 128 -9.27 -0.68 3.40
C PRO A 128 -9.92 -1.65 2.40
N ASP A 129 -10.79 -1.15 1.52
CA ASP A 129 -11.53 -2.00 0.58
C ASP A 129 -10.58 -2.74 -0.40
N TRP A 130 -9.52 -2.08 -0.88
CA TRP A 130 -8.53 -2.71 -1.76
C TRP A 130 -7.73 -3.79 -1.03
N ASP A 131 -7.32 -3.49 0.20
CA ASP A 131 -6.54 -4.40 1.02
C ASP A 131 -7.34 -5.64 1.45
N THR A 132 -8.62 -5.44 1.77
CA THR A 132 -9.58 -6.50 2.06
C THR A 132 -9.73 -7.45 0.88
N TYR A 133 -9.89 -6.90 -0.33
CA TYR A 133 -9.97 -7.70 -1.54
C TYR A 133 -8.66 -8.44 -1.86
N ALA A 134 -7.51 -7.75 -1.81
CA ALA A 134 -6.21 -8.38 -2.04
C ALA A 134 -5.95 -9.54 -1.08
N THR A 135 -6.35 -9.38 0.19
CA THR A 135 -6.25 -10.42 1.21
C THR A 135 -7.15 -11.62 0.91
N TRP A 136 -8.40 -11.37 0.49
CA TRP A 136 -9.30 -12.43 0.05
C TRP A 136 -8.75 -13.16 -1.18
N TYR A 137 -8.26 -12.43 -2.20
CA TYR A 137 -7.73 -13.01 -3.44
C TYR A 137 -6.61 -14.01 -3.16
N ARG A 138 -5.66 -13.68 -2.28
CA ARG A 138 -4.54 -14.57 -1.93
C ARG A 138 -4.96 -15.84 -1.18
N ARG A 139 -6.10 -15.79 -0.49
CA ARG A 139 -6.58 -16.89 0.37
C ARG A 139 -7.69 -17.72 -0.28
N ARG A 140 -8.28 -17.27 -1.39
CA ARG A 140 -9.44 -17.89 -2.04
C ARG A 140 -9.24 -19.39 -2.30
N ASP A 141 -8.08 -19.78 -2.83
CA ASP A 141 -7.80 -21.16 -3.25
C ASP A 141 -7.40 -22.06 -2.07
N ARG A 142 -6.85 -21.48 -1.00
CA ARG A 142 -6.36 -22.24 0.18
C ARG A 142 -7.44 -22.50 1.22
N LYS A 143 -8.42 -21.60 1.33
CA LYS A 143 -9.50 -21.68 2.34
C LYS A 143 -10.89 -21.93 1.73
N GLY A 144 -10.98 -22.13 0.40
CA GLY A 144 -12.25 -22.35 -0.28
C GLY A 144 -13.24 -21.19 -0.15
N LEU A 145 -12.72 -19.95 -0.08
CA LEU A 145 -13.55 -18.77 0.20
C LEU A 145 -14.43 -18.44 -0.99
N GLY A 146 -15.71 -18.21 -0.70
CA GLY A 146 -16.68 -17.79 -1.69
C GLY A 146 -16.70 -16.28 -1.87
N PHE A 147 -17.46 -15.82 -2.86
CA PHE A 147 -17.73 -14.39 -3.04
C PHE A 147 -18.54 -13.81 -1.87
N GLU A 148 -19.37 -14.62 -1.21
CA GLU A 148 -20.18 -14.18 -0.06
C GLU A 148 -19.32 -13.72 1.12
N ASP A 149 -18.19 -14.39 1.37
CA ASP A 149 -17.23 -13.99 2.40
C ASP A 149 -16.65 -12.60 2.09
N LEU A 150 -16.38 -12.33 0.81
CA LEU A 150 -15.87 -11.04 0.35
C LEU A 150 -16.93 -9.92 0.48
N TYR A 151 -18.19 -10.21 0.15
CA TYR A 151 -19.30 -9.27 0.35
C TYR A 151 -19.45 -8.93 1.84
N ARG A 152 -19.42 -9.93 2.72
CA ARG A 152 -19.51 -9.74 4.17
C ARG A 152 -18.31 -8.95 4.71
N ALA A 153 -17.10 -9.27 4.27
CA ALA A 153 -15.88 -8.57 4.68
C ALA A 153 -15.89 -7.07 4.30
N MET A 154 -16.49 -6.71 3.17
CA MET A 154 -16.68 -5.32 2.75
C MET A 154 -17.94 -4.67 3.34
N GLY A 155 -18.70 -5.37 4.20
CA GLY A 155 -19.94 -4.86 4.77
C GLY A 155 -21.00 -4.55 3.70
N MET A 156 -21.04 -5.32 2.62
CA MET A 156 -22.03 -5.18 1.56
C MET A 156 -23.11 -6.26 1.69
N THR A 157 -24.37 -5.84 1.62
CA THR A 157 -25.51 -6.75 1.46
C THR A 157 -25.73 -7.03 -0.01
N ARG A 158 -25.90 -8.31 -0.41
CA ARG A 158 -26.34 -8.66 -1.78
C ARG A 158 -27.70 -8.00 -2.03
N SER A 159 -27.76 -7.09 -3.00
CA SER A 159 -29.02 -6.64 -3.61
C SER A 159 -29.39 -7.52 -4.78
#